data_AF-A0A8T0B4S6-F1
#
_entry.id   AF-A0A8T0B4S6-F1
#
_cell.length_a   1.000
_cell.length_b   1.000
_cell.length_c   1.000
_cell.angle_alpha   90.00
_cell.angle_beta   90.00
_cell.angle_gamma   90.00
#
_symmetry.space_group_name_H-M   'P 1'
#
loop_
_entity.id
_entity.type
_entity.pdbx_description
1 polymer ?
#
loop_
_entity_poly.entity_id
_entity_poly.type
_entity_poly.pdbx_seq_one_letter_code
_entity_poly.pdbx_strand_id
1 'polypeptide(L)'
;MPPRKMHHGTRKPCLSQMAKDGTVWVEEDIGMPSAVANQSCFTAQAGPTESAKRKITSVLQSFLCLLDMGMLQTIRECRVHQACRTEPDWNLAIHELMAFISILFVRAIMCPIGAIVDCWSESFLVPVIRETMP
;
A
#
# COMPACT_ATOMS: atom_id res chain seq x y z
N MET A 1 8.09 32.26 59.43
CA MET A 1 6.92 31.44 59.05
C MET A 1 7.39 30.03 58.72
N PRO A 2 6.72 28.96 59.18
CA PRO A 2 7.10 27.60 58.84
C PRO A 2 6.54 27.21 57.46
N PRO A 3 7.10 26.20 56.76
CA PRO A 3 6.55 25.75 55.50
C PRO A 3 5.24 24.97 55.74
N ARG A 4 4.22 25.29 54.93
CA ARG A 4 2.91 24.62 54.92
C ARG A 4 3.09 23.15 54.59
N LYS A 5 2.54 22.26 55.43
CA LYS A 5 2.36 20.84 55.11
C LYS A 5 1.47 20.73 53.86
N MET A 6 1.98 20.16 52.78
CA MET A 6 1.16 19.72 51.66
C MET A 6 0.25 18.59 52.15
N HIS A 7 -1.05 18.79 52.05
CA HIS A 7 -2.03 17.73 52.23
C HIS A 7 -1.78 16.66 51.18
N HIS A 8 -1.43 15.45 51.63
CA HIS A 8 -1.47 14.26 50.79
C HIS A 8 -2.91 14.10 50.30
N GLY A 9 -3.12 14.33 49.01
CA GLY A 9 -4.36 14.02 48.33
C GLY A 9 -4.66 12.54 48.51
N THR A 10 -5.86 12.24 48.98
CA THR A 10 -6.39 10.91 49.22
C THR A 10 -6.29 10.09 47.93
N ARG A 11 -5.39 9.10 47.91
CA ARG A 11 -5.26 8.13 46.82
C ARG A 11 -6.57 7.35 46.72
N LYS A 12 -7.36 7.57 45.67
CA LYS A 12 -8.50 6.71 45.35
C LYS A 12 -7.96 5.28 45.15
N PRO A 13 -8.61 4.24 45.70
CA PRO A 13 -8.19 2.87 45.44
C PRO A 13 -8.41 2.58 43.95
N CYS A 14 -7.34 2.22 43.23
CA CYS A 14 -7.45 1.72 41.85
C CYS A 14 -8.35 0.49 41.85
N LEU A 15 -9.42 0.52 41.05
CA LEU A 15 -10.29 -0.62 40.86
C LEU A 15 -9.52 -1.64 40.00
N SER A 16 -9.32 -2.86 40.52
CA SER A 16 -8.80 -3.96 39.73
C SER A 16 -9.87 -5.04 39.57
N GLN A 17 -9.97 -5.59 38.36
CA GLN A 17 -10.84 -6.73 38.05
C GLN A 17 -10.00 -7.89 37.56
N MET A 18 -10.22 -9.07 38.16
CA MET A 18 -9.53 -10.29 37.79
C MET A 18 -10.46 -11.17 36.94
N ALA A 19 -10.03 -11.50 35.73
CA ALA A 19 -10.71 -12.45 34.86
C ALA A 19 -10.52 -13.88 35.38
N LYS A 20 -11.37 -14.80 34.87
CA LYS A 20 -11.42 -16.21 35.35
C LYS A 20 -10.15 -17.01 35.09
N ASP A 21 -9.30 -16.54 34.19
CA ASP A 21 -7.99 -17.10 33.84
C ASP A 21 -6.84 -16.57 34.72
N GLY A 22 -7.14 -15.69 35.69
CA GLY A 22 -6.15 -15.05 36.56
C GLY A 22 -5.57 -13.76 36.01
N THR A 23 -5.99 -13.30 34.83
CA THR A 23 -5.56 -12.02 34.27
C THR A 23 -6.18 -10.86 35.06
N VAL A 24 -5.35 -10.01 35.66
CA VAL A 24 -5.80 -8.85 36.44
C VAL A 24 -5.71 -7.58 35.60
N TRP A 25 -6.85 -6.95 35.38
CA TRP A 25 -6.97 -5.63 34.76
C TRP A 25 -7.00 -4.59 35.87
N VAL A 26 -6.03 -3.68 35.85
CA VAL A 26 -5.98 -2.53 36.75
C VAL A 26 -6.36 -1.31 35.94
N GLU A 27 -7.36 -0.56 36.41
CA GLU A 27 -7.69 0.74 35.83
C GLU A 27 -6.51 1.69 36.05
N GLU A 28 -5.83 2.05 34.96
CA GLU A 28 -4.71 2.97 34.99
C GLU A 28 -5.24 4.40 35.13
N ASP A 29 -4.85 5.08 36.21
CA ASP A 29 -5.18 6.49 36.42
C ASP A 29 -4.34 7.33 35.44
N ILE A 30 -4.82 7.41 34.21
CA ILE A 30 -4.31 8.32 33.19
C ILE A 30 -4.77 9.71 33.65
N GLY A 31 -3.97 10.33 34.53
CA GLY A 31 -4.19 11.72 34.91
C GLY A 31 -4.37 12.62 33.68
N MET A 32 -4.86 13.86 33.89
CA MET A 32 -5.15 14.80 32.80
C MET A 32 -4.08 14.74 31.69
N PRO A 33 -4.46 14.41 30.44
CA PRO A 33 -3.49 14.19 29.38
C PRO A 33 -2.66 15.45 29.23
N SER A 34 -1.39 15.38 29.58
CA SER A 34 -0.44 16.44 29.26
C SER A 34 -0.41 16.55 27.74
N ALA A 35 -0.73 17.73 27.21
CA ALA A 35 -0.72 18.01 25.77
C ALA A 35 0.66 17.74 25.10
N VAL A 36 1.68 17.43 25.90
CA VAL A 36 3.06 17.16 25.49
C VAL A 36 3.33 15.67 25.24
N ALA A 37 2.54 14.75 25.81
CA ALA A 37 2.87 13.32 25.79
C ALA A 37 2.49 12.58 24.48
N ASN A 38 1.72 13.21 23.59
CA ASN A 38 1.24 12.58 22.35
C ASN A 38 1.90 13.12 21.07
N GLN A 39 3.08 13.75 21.18
CA GLN A 39 3.90 14.00 20.00
C GLN A 39 4.74 12.75 19.72
N SER A 40 4.10 11.74 19.12
CA SER A 40 4.83 10.76 18.31
C SER A 40 5.49 11.55 17.18
N CYS A 41 6.67 12.08 17.45
CA CYS A 41 7.45 12.84 16.50
C CYS A 41 8.05 11.81 15.55
N PHE A 42 7.31 11.46 14.50
CA PHE A 42 7.82 10.64 13.42
C PHE A 42 8.97 11.43 12.77
N THR A 43 10.20 11.14 13.19
CA THR A 43 11.43 11.82 12.75
C THR A 43 11.94 11.32 11.40
N ALA A 44 11.24 10.38 10.76
CA ALA A 44 11.66 9.88 9.46
C ALA A 44 11.45 10.98 8.41
N GLN A 45 12.48 11.23 7.61
CA GLN A 45 12.36 12.15 6.49
C GLN A 45 11.29 11.65 5.52
N ALA A 46 10.47 12.57 5.03
CA ALA A 46 9.50 12.29 3.98
C ALA A 46 10.22 11.83 2.71
N GLY A 47 9.68 10.79 2.05
CA GLY A 47 10.19 10.27 0.79
C GLY A 47 10.44 8.76 0.81
N PRO A 48 11.10 8.23 -0.25
CA PRO A 48 11.42 6.81 -0.34
C PRO A 48 12.35 6.37 0.79
N THR A 49 12.19 5.12 1.24
CA THR A 49 13.12 4.51 2.20
C THR A 49 14.53 4.42 1.61
N GLU A 50 15.56 4.33 2.46
CA GLU A 50 16.95 4.16 2.00
C GLU A 50 17.14 2.93 1.09
N SER A 51 16.38 1.87 1.34
CA SER A 51 16.36 0.69 0.46
C SER A 51 15.82 1.02 -0.94
N ALA A 52 14.69 1.73 -1.01
CA ALA A 52 14.09 2.15 -2.28
C ALA A 52 15.01 3.12 -3.03
N LYS A 53 15.64 4.08 -2.34
CA LYS A 53 16.60 5.03 -2.95
C LYS A 53 17.78 4.31 -3.63
N ARG A 54 18.29 3.23 -3.03
CA ARG A 54 19.40 2.45 -3.61
C ARG A 54 18.96 1.60 -4.81
N LYS A 55 17.72 1.12 -4.81
CA LYS A 55 17.18 0.20 -5.83
C LYS A 55 16.62 0.94 -7.05
N ILE A 56 16.12 2.16 -6.88
CA ILE A 56 15.44 2.93 -7.93
C ILE A 56 16.43 3.88 -8.60
N THR A 57 16.98 3.45 -9.74
CA THR A 57 17.81 4.29 -10.62
C THR A 57 17.10 4.67 -11.93
N SER A 58 15.89 4.14 -12.16
CA SER A 58 15.07 4.41 -13.34
C SER A 58 13.57 4.41 -13.02
N VAL A 59 12.77 4.99 -13.91
CA VAL A 59 11.30 4.99 -13.80
C VAL A 59 10.75 3.56 -13.76
N LEU A 60 11.30 2.66 -14.58
CA LEU A 60 10.90 1.25 -14.59
C LEU A 60 11.18 0.58 -13.23
N GLN A 61 12.34 0.82 -12.62
CA GLN A 61 12.62 0.28 -11.30
C GLN A 61 11.74 0.88 -10.20
N SER A 62 11.34 2.15 -10.33
CA SER A 62 10.36 2.75 -9.43
C SER A 62 9.02 2.00 -9.53
N PHE A 63 8.58 1.68 -10.75
CA PHE A 63 7.38 0.88 -10.98
C PHE A 63 7.53 -0.55 -10.40
N LEU A 64 8.66 -1.21 -10.66
CA LEU A 64 8.94 -2.56 -10.14
C LEU A 64 9.17 -2.61 -8.62
N CYS A 65 9.28 -1.44 -7.96
CA CYS A 65 9.23 -1.35 -6.51
C CYS A 65 7.81 -1.47 -5.96
N LEU A 66 6.80 -1.13 -6.77
CA LEU A 66 5.37 -1.22 -6.42
C LEU A 66 4.75 -2.54 -6.89
N LEU A 67 5.13 -2.98 -8.09
CA LEU A 67 4.68 -4.24 -8.69
C LEU A 67 5.91 -5.07 -9.09
N ASP A 68 6.35 -5.94 -8.19
CA ASP A 68 7.57 -6.71 -8.42
C ASP A 68 7.38 -7.87 -9.43
N MET A 69 8.49 -8.52 -9.77
CA MET A 69 8.49 -9.64 -10.71
C MET A 69 7.72 -10.87 -10.20
N GLY A 70 7.68 -11.10 -8.88
CA GLY A 70 6.92 -12.19 -8.30
C GLY A 70 5.42 -11.95 -8.46
N MET A 71 4.96 -10.72 -8.19
CA MET A 71 3.58 -10.31 -8.43
C MET A 71 3.19 -10.45 -9.91
N LEU A 72 4.06 -10.03 -10.83
CA LEU A 72 3.83 -10.20 -12.28
C LEU A 72 3.73 -11.67 -12.67
N GLN A 73 4.56 -12.54 -12.09
CA GLN A 73 4.49 -13.99 -12.30
C GLN A 73 3.18 -14.57 -11.78
N THR A 74 2.76 -14.21 -10.57
CA THR A 74 1.47 -14.65 -10.03
C THR A 74 0.29 -14.23 -10.91
N ILE A 75 0.26 -12.96 -11.35
CA ILE A 75 -0.79 -12.47 -12.27
C ILE A 75 -0.79 -13.28 -13.56
N ARG A 76 0.39 -13.52 -14.15
CA ARG A 76 0.55 -14.33 -15.35
C ARG A 76 0.01 -15.74 -15.16
N GLU A 77 0.42 -16.42 -14.09
CA GLU A 77 0.02 -17.80 -13.79
C GLU A 77 -1.50 -17.93 -13.63
N CYS A 78 -2.12 -17.03 -12.84
CA CYS A 78 -3.57 -17.01 -12.68
C CYS A 78 -4.28 -16.80 -14.02
N ARG A 79 -3.75 -15.91 -14.87
CA ARG A 79 -4.36 -15.59 -16.17
C ARG A 79 -4.21 -16.74 -17.17
N VAL A 80 -3.02 -17.37 -17.24
CA VAL A 80 -2.78 -18.56 -18.07
C VAL A 80 -3.69 -19.69 -17.63
N HIS A 81 -3.73 -19.98 -16.33
CA HIS A 81 -4.60 -21.02 -15.79
C HIS A 81 -6.07 -20.81 -16.16
N GLN A 82 -6.56 -19.57 -16.10
CA GLN A 82 -7.94 -19.25 -16.46
C GLN A 82 -8.19 -19.36 -17.98
N ALA A 83 -7.27 -18.86 -18.81
CA ALA A 83 -7.42 -18.89 -20.28
C ALA A 83 -7.31 -20.31 -20.85
N CYS A 84 -6.45 -21.16 -20.29
CA CYS A 84 -6.33 -22.56 -20.67
C CYS A 84 -7.64 -23.36 -20.51
N ARG A 85 -8.62 -22.86 -19.75
CA ARG A 85 -9.95 -23.48 -19.64
C ARG A 85 -10.77 -23.37 -20.93
N THR A 86 -10.48 -22.37 -21.77
CA THR A 86 -11.15 -22.15 -23.06
C THR A 86 -10.22 -22.38 -24.24
N GLU A 87 -8.93 -22.08 -24.09
CA GLU A 87 -7.90 -22.18 -25.12
C GLU A 87 -6.66 -22.89 -24.55
N PRO A 88 -6.52 -24.22 -24.71
CA PRO A 88 -5.50 -25.02 -24.02
C PRO A 88 -4.06 -24.55 -24.25
N ASP A 89 -3.75 -24.04 -25.45
CA ASP A 89 -2.42 -23.58 -25.84
C ASP A 89 -2.18 -22.10 -25.52
N TRP A 90 -3.12 -21.45 -24.83
CA TRP A 90 -3.00 -20.04 -24.51
C TRP A 90 -1.86 -19.80 -23.52
N ASN A 91 -1.02 -18.83 -23.84
CA ASN A 91 0.11 -18.44 -23.00
C ASN A 91 0.29 -16.93 -23.07
N LEU A 92 0.91 -16.38 -22.03
CA LEU A 92 1.24 -14.97 -21.94
C LEU A 92 2.66 -14.85 -21.40
N ALA A 93 3.54 -14.14 -22.07
CA ALA A 93 4.87 -13.83 -21.55
C ALA A 93 4.82 -12.65 -20.56
N ILE A 94 5.80 -12.55 -19.67
CA ILE A 94 5.86 -11.45 -18.70
C ILE A 94 5.98 -10.08 -19.39
N HIS A 95 6.72 -10.00 -20.49
CA HIS A 95 6.85 -8.74 -21.23
C HIS A 95 5.54 -8.33 -21.92
N GLU A 96 4.73 -9.28 -22.37
CA GLU A 96 3.38 -9.01 -22.90
C GLU A 96 2.45 -8.51 -21.78
N LEU A 97 2.55 -9.06 -20.57
CA LEU A 97 1.83 -8.53 -19.41
C LEU A 97 2.27 -7.10 -19.07
N MET A 98 3.58 -6.82 -19.09
CA MET A 98 4.10 -5.45 -18.88
C MET A 98 3.65 -4.49 -19.99
N ALA A 99 3.60 -4.94 -21.24
CA ALA A 99 3.09 -4.18 -22.37
C ALA A 99 1.59 -3.88 -22.23
N PHE A 100 0.79 -4.84 -21.77
CA PHE A 100 -0.62 -4.60 -21.45
C PHE A 100 -0.77 -3.57 -20.33
N ILE A 101 0.04 -3.65 -19.27
CA ILE A 101 0.01 -2.68 -18.17
C ILE A 101 0.44 -1.28 -18.66
N SER A 102 1.46 -1.17 -19.53
CA SER A 102 1.88 0.12 -20.07
C SER A 102 0.77 0.77 -20.91
N ILE A 103 0.01 -0.03 -21.66
CA ILE A 103 -1.18 0.45 -22.38
C ILE A 103 -2.22 1.04 -21.43
N LEU A 104 -2.45 0.43 -20.25
CA LEU A 104 -3.36 1.00 -19.25
C LEU A 104 -2.89 2.38 -18.76
N PHE A 105 -1.58 2.58 -18.58
CA PHE A 105 -1.03 3.89 -18.24
C PHE A 105 -1.18 4.91 -19.37
N VAL A 106 -0.83 4.54 -20.61
CA VAL A 106 -0.99 5.41 -21.77
C VAL A 106 -2.45 5.81 -21.93
N ARG A 107 -3.37 4.85 -21.78
CA ARG A 107 -4.80 5.10 -21.84
C ARG A 107 -5.27 6.07 -20.76
N ALA A 108 -4.82 5.87 -19.52
CA ALA A 108 -5.17 6.77 -18.42
C ALA A 108 -4.76 8.23 -18.69
N ILE A 109 -3.69 8.44 -19.47
CA ILE A 109 -3.19 9.76 -19.83
C ILE A 109 -3.90 10.32 -21.09
N MET A 110 -4.07 9.49 -22.13
CA MET A 110 -4.44 9.95 -23.47
C MET A 110 -5.92 9.76 -23.80
N CYS A 111 -6.56 8.69 -23.32
CA CYS A 111 -7.92 8.31 -23.68
C CYS A 111 -8.69 7.75 -22.45
N PRO A 112 -8.94 8.58 -21.42
CA PRO A 112 -9.57 8.10 -20.18
C PRO A 112 -11.05 7.74 -20.34
N ILE A 113 -11.68 8.13 -21.44
CA ILE A 113 -13.12 7.97 -21.71
C ILE A 113 -13.29 6.97 -22.86
N GLY A 114 -14.37 6.17 -22.82
CA GLY A 114 -14.68 5.17 -23.85
C GLY A 114 -14.38 3.74 -23.41
N ALA A 115 -14.54 2.77 -24.31
CA ALA A 115 -14.19 1.38 -24.06
C ALA A 115 -12.69 1.14 -24.31
N ILE A 116 -12.08 0.14 -23.67
CA ILE A 116 -10.64 -0.15 -23.88
C ILE A 116 -10.36 -0.54 -25.34
N VAL A 117 -11.31 -1.23 -25.96
CA VAL A 117 -11.23 -1.69 -27.35
C VAL A 117 -11.14 -0.53 -28.34
N ASP A 118 -11.68 0.65 -27.98
CA ASP A 118 -11.65 1.83 -28.86
C ASP A 118 -10.23 2.34 -29.09
N CYS A 119 -9.28 2.01 -28.20
CA CYS A 119 -7.87 2.35 -28.36
C CYS A 119 -7.23 1.66 -29.59
N TRP A 120 -7.84 0.58 -30.09
CA TRP A 120 -7.47 -0.14 -31.30
C TRP A 120 -8.38 0.18 -32.50
N SER A 121 -9.32 1.11 -32.35
CA SER A 121 -10.20 1.54 -33.45
C SER A 121 -9.39 2.22 -34.57
N GLU A 122 -9.77 1.99 -35.82
CA GLU A 122 -9.18 2.72 -36.96
C GLU A 122 -9.47 4.23 -36.92
N SER A 123 -10.58 4.63 -36.30
CA SER A 123 -11.04 6.03 -36.26
C SER A 123 -10.47 6.83 -35.08
N PHE A 124 -10.15 6.15 -33.97
CA PHE A 124 -9.68 6.76 -32.71
C PHE A 124 -8.33 6.19 -32.27
N LEU A 125 -7.57 5.71 -33.25
CA LEU A 125 -6.35 4.95 -33.06
C LEU A 125 -5.34 5.74 -32.23
N VAL A 126 -4.78 5.09 -31.21
CA VAL A 126 -3.60 5.58 -30.51
C VAL A 126 -2.41 4.77 -31.04
N PRO A 127 -1.56 5.32 -31.93
CA PRO A 127 -0.53 4.55 -32.65
C PRO A 127 0.37 3.72 -31.73
N VAL A 128 0.79 4.33 -30.61
CA VAL A 128 1.64 3.67 -29.63
C VAL A 128 1.00 2.44 -28.98
N ILE A 129 -0.33 2.41 -28.82
CA ILE A 129 -1.03 1.25 -28.25
C ILE A 129 -0.98 0.07 -29.23
N ARG A 130 -1.32 0.32 -30.50
CA ARG A 130 -1.28 -0.72 -31.55
C ARG A 130 0.13 -1.23 -31.84
N GLU A 131 1.14 -0.36 -31.79
CA GLU A 131 2.55 -0.75 -31.93
C GLU A 131 3.05 -1.59 -30.74
N THR A 132 2.52 -1.33 -29.55
CA THR A 132 2.90 -2.05 -28.32
C THR A 132 2.26 -3.43 -28.24
N MET A 133 0.98 -3.54 -28.61
CA MET A 133 0.25 -4.81 -28.66
C MET A 133 -0.83 -4.70 -29.75
N PRO A 134 -0.80 -5.54 -30.79
CA PRO A 134 -1.74 -5.45 -31.90
C PRO A 134 -3.16 -5.92 -31.55
#